data_AF-A0A2M8A9B0-F1
#
_entry.id   AF-A0A2M8A9B0-F1
#
_cell.length_a   1.000
_cell.length_b   1.000
_cell.length_c   1.000
_cell.angle_alpha   90.00
_cell.angle_beta   90.00
_cell.angle_gamma   90.00
#
_symmetry.space_group_name_H-M   'P 1'
#
loop_
_entity.id
_entity.type
_entity.pdbx_description
1 polymer ?
#
loop_
_entity_poly.entity_id
_entity_poly.type
_entity_poly.pdbx_seq_one_letter_code
_entity_poly.pdbx_strand_id
1 'polypeptide(L)'
;MKTIIKNARTLAKVLFLALLITGISVDSYAQKEKKEKKEKKEKVEKALERPAAVGHAATDDYVSSAFNLYETNQKLSKQLSDATGNVADAGKIKDELEGQLKEITGLLGKSADVMKQAKEITPATDSMKAVKALNAGTKALNATQKAIPTQLESIKTQAGK
;
A
#
# COMPACT_ATOMS: atom_id res chain seq x y z
N MET A 1 -7.65 -55.72 18.84
CA MET A 1 -6.33 -55.68 19.49
C MET A 1 -5.30 -55.34 18.41
N LYS A 2 -4.38 -54.38 18.65
CA LYS A 2 -3.36 -53.83 17.72
C LYS A 2 -3.95 -52.91 16.63
N THR A 3 -3.52 -51.68 16.34
CA THR A 3 -2.47 -50.74 16.80
C THR A 3 -2.94 -49.37 16.24
N ILE A 4 -2.82 -48.22 16.91
CA ILE A 4 -1.88 -47.13 16.58
C ILE A 4 -2.35 -45.91 17.39
N ILE A 5 -1.63 -45.56 18.46
CA ILE A 5 -1.61 -44.19 18.99
C ILE A 5 -0.14 -43.79 19.05
N LYS A 6 0.33 -43.18 17.96
CA LYS A 6 1.50 -42.30 17.96
C LYS A 6 1.02 -41.00 17.37
N ASN A 7 0.55 -40.07 18.21
CA ASN A 7 0.44 -38.63 17.94
C ASN A 7 0.09 -37.84 19.22
N ALA A 8 0.71 -38.17 20.35
CA ALA A 8 0.50 -37.49 21.63
C ALA A 8 1.25 -36.16 21.78
N ARG A 9 1.85 -35.60 20.71
CA ARG A 9 2.64 -34.35 20.80
C ARG A 9 2.01 -33.11 20.17
N THR A 10 0.82 -33.22 19.57
CA THR A 10 0.24 -32.09 18.81
C THR A 10 -0.98 -31.43 19.47
N LEU A 11 -1.51 -31.99 20.57
CA LEU A 11 -2.74 -31.52 21.23
C LEU A 11 -2.53 -30.71 22.53
N ALA A 12 -1.28 -30.53 22.98
CA ALA A 12 -0.96 -29.84 24.23
C ALA A 12 -0.71 -28.32 24.10
N LYS A 13 -1.08 -27.68 22.98
CA LYS A 13 -0.93 -26.22 22.80
C LYS A 13 -2.23 -25.44 22.58
N VAL A 14 -3.38 -26.10 22.59
CA VAL A 14 -4.67 -25.44 22.28
C VAL A 14 -5.55 -25.24 23.53
N LEU A 15 -5.08 -25.61 24.72
CA LEU A 15 -5.93 -25.70 25.93
C LEU A 15 -5.51 -24.74 27.07
N PHE A 16 -4.97 -23.55 26.76
CA PHE A 16 -4.61 -22.56 27.79
C PHE A 16 -5.22 -21.16 27.62
N LEU A 17 -6.27 -21.00 26.82
CA LEU A 17 -6.89 -19.68 26.58
C LEU A 17 -8.41 -19.70 26.73
N ALA A 18 -8.92 -20.49 27.69
CA ALA A 18 -10.36 -20.62 27.95
C ALA A 18 -10.82 -20.23 29.37
N LEU A 19 -9.96 -19.65 30.22
CA LEU A 19 -10.34 -19.30 31.59
C LEU A 19 -9.74 -17.96 32.03
N LEU A 20 -10.22 -16.86 31.43
CA LEU A 20 -10.05 -15.52 32.01
C LEU A 20 -11.18 -14.58 31.56
N ILE A 21 -12.42 -15.09 31.59
CA ILE A 21 -13.63 -14.30 31.44
C ILE A 21 -14.53 -14.67 32.62
N THR A 22 -14.49 -13.87 33.68
CA THR A 22 -15.64 -13.21 34.36
C THR A 22 -15.31 -12.80 35.79
N GLY A 23 -15.57 -11.52 36.11
CA GLY A 23 -15.71 -10.94 37.45
C GLY A 23 -14.45 -10.21 37.93
N ILE A 24 -14.44 -8.95 38.36
CA ILE A 24 -15.52 -8.10 38.91
C ILE A 24 -15.21 -6.62 38.57
N SER A 25 -16.26 -5.90 38.15
CA SER A 25 -16.62 -4.46 38.30
C SER A 25 -15.67 -3.60 39.16
N VAL A 26 -15.34 -2.33 38.92
CA VAL A 26 -15.93 -1.13 38.29
C VAL A 26 -14.72 -0.21 37.96
N ASP A 27 -14.61 0.39 36.77
CA ASP A 27 -14.90 1.82 36.56
C ASP A 27 -15.07 2.06 35.05
N SER A 28 -16.34 2.19 34.65
CA SER A 28 -16.81 2.04 33.27
C SER A 28 -16.88 3.36 32.48
N TYR A 29 -15.93 4.28 32.64
CA TYR A 29 -15.97 5.55 31.88
C TYR A 29 -14.63 6.10 31.35
N ALA A 30 -13.46 5.70 31.86
CA ALA A 30 -12.18 6.31 31.43
C ALA A 30 -11.39 5.53 30.35
N GLN A 31 -11.75 4.27 30.06
CA GLN A 31 -10.98 3.40 29.15
C GLN A 31 -11.54 3.33 27.72
N LYS A 32 -12.81 3.71 27.50
CA LYS A 32 -13.41 3.73 26.15
C LYS A 32 -12.76 4.79 25.26
N GLU A 33 -12.40 5.96 25.78
CA GLU A 33 -11.71 6.99 24.97
C GLU A 33 -10.30 6.58 24.52
N LYS A 34 -9.55 5.83 25.36
CA LYS A 34 -8.18 5.41 25.01
C LYS A 34 -8.12 4.19 24.09
N LYS A 35 -9.10 3.27 24.17
CA LYS A 35 -9.19 2.14 23.23
C LYS A 35 -9.82 2.55 21.90
N GLU A 36 -10.84 3.42 21.88
CA GLU A 36 -11.34 3.96 20.62
C GLU A 36 -10.29 4.79 19.89
N LYS A 37 -9.42 5.57 20.58
CA LYS A 37 -8.29 6.25 19.92
C LYS A 37 -7.21 5.30 19.38
N LYS A 38 -7.14 4.06 19.88
CA LYS A 38 -6.16 3.05 19.41
C LYS A 38 -6.71 2.16 18.31
N GLU A 39 -8.01 1.88 18.29
CA GLU A 39 -8.68 1.14 17.21
C GLU A 39 -9.16 2.03 16.06
N LYS A 40 -9.45 3.32 16.29
CA LYS A 40 -9.57 4.35 15.23
C LYS A 40 -8.22 4.86 14.71
N LYS A 41 -7.11 4.22 15.10
CA LYS A 41 -5.94 4.07 14.22
C LYS A 41 -6.10 2.80 13.39
N GLU A 42 -7.29 2.68 12.81
CA GLU A 42 -7.49 2.03 11.53
C GLU A 42 -6.30 2.40 10.64
N LYS A 43 -5.71 1.40 9.99
CA LYS A 43 -4.53 1.51 9.13
C LYS A 43 -4.75 2.60 8.07
N VAL A 44 -4.54 3.85 8.42
CA VAL A 44 -4.15 4.87 7.45
C VAL A 44 -2.75 4.43 7.06
N GLU A 45 -2.64 3.63 5.99
CA GLU A 45 -1.35 3.33 5.38
C GLU A 45 -0.64 4.67 5.23
N LYS A 46 0.41 4.86 6.02
CA LYS A 46 1.18 6.10 5.99
C LYS A 46 1.61 6.29 4.54
N ALA A 47 1.19 7.41 3.94
CA ALA A 47 1.50 7.71 2.56
C ALA A 47 3.01 7.51 2.31
N LEU A 48 3.36 6.91 1.18
CA LEU A 48 4.75 6.66 0.86
C LEU A 48 5.48 8.00 0.74
N GLU A 49 6.58 8.13 1.46
CA GLU A 49 7.41 9.34 1.43
C GLU A 49 8.36 9.27 0.23
N ARG A 50 8.35 10.34 -0.59
CA ARG A 50 9.26 10.47 -1.73
C ARG A 50 10.70 10.60 -1.23
N PRO A 51 11.64 9.73 -1.67
CA PRO A 51 13.04 9.89 -1.30
C PRO A 51 13.62 11.14 -1.96
N ALA A 52 14.66 11.72 -1.35
CA ALA A 52 15.44 12.77 -1.99
C ALA A 52 16.16 12.25 -3.24
N ALA A 53 16.43 13.14 -4.19
CA ALA A 53 17.24 12.82 -5.36
C ALA A 53 18.63 12.31 -4.93
N VAL A 54 19.11 11.27 -5.60
CA VAL A 54 20.39 10.61 -5.29
C VAL A 54 21.51 11.07 -6.20
N GLY A 55 21.23 11.92 -7.20
CA GLY A 55 22.23 12.48 -8.11
C GLY A 55 22.55 11.57 -9.30
N HIS A 56 21.64 10.66 -9.65
CA HIS A 56 21.80 9.70 -10.74
C HIS A 56 20.57 9.73 -11.64
N ALA A 57 20.72 10.38 -12.80
CA ALA A 57 19.61 10.74 -13.69
C ALA A 57 18.61 9.58 -13.93
N ALA A 58 19.09 8.40 -14.35
CA ALA A 58 18.18 7.27 -14.61
C ALA A 58 17.38 6.83 -13.36
N THR A 59 17.99 6.87 -12.18
CA THR A 59 17.31 6.53 -10.92
C THR A 59 16.35 7.65 -10.51
N ASP A 60 16.81 8.90 -10.57
CA ASP A 60 16.03 10.06 -10.16
C ASP A 60 14.81 10.29 -11.06
N ASP A 61 14.95 10.07 -12.38
CA ASP A 61 13.87 10.16 -13.36
C ASP A 61 12.83 9.05 -13.12
N TYR A 62 13.30 7.81 -12.89
CA TYR A 62 12.43 6.69 -12.57
C TYR A 62 11.64 6.95 -11.27
N VAL A 63 12.32 7.39 -10.22
CA VAL A 63 11.72 7.68 -8.91
C VAL A 63 10.75 8.85 -9.00
N SER A 64 11.11 9.96 -9.65
CA SER A 64 10.21 11.09 -9.86
C SER A 64 8.96 10.68 -10.61
N SER A 65 9.10 9.94 -11.71
CA SER A 65 7.95 9.48 -12.51
C SER A 65 7.03 8.58 -11.69
N ALA A 66 7.61 7.63 -10.95
CA ALA A 66 6.88 6.73 -10.08
C ALA A 66 6.08 7.47 -8.98
N PHE A 67 6.72 8.42 -8.30
CA PHE A 67 6.07 9.19 -7.24
C PHE A 67 5.08 10.23 -7.79
N ASN A 68 5.30 10.78 -8.97
CA ASN A 68 4.33 11.67 -9.63
C ASN A 68 3.03 10.90 -9.90
N LEU A 69 3.11 9.68 -10.45
CA LEU A 69 1.94 8.83 -10.65
C LEU A 69 1.23 8.50 -9.35
N TYR A 70 1.99 8.11 -8.32
CA TYR A 70 1.43 7.85 -6.99
C TYR A 70 0.71 9.05 -6.41
N GLU A 71 1.33 10.23 -6.40
CA GLU A 71 0.74 11.44 -5.85
C GLU A 71 -0.48 11.92 -6.66
N THR A 72 -0.43 11.81 -7.98
CA THR A 72 -1.59 12.10 -8.84
C THR A 72 -2.72 11.11 -8.55
N ASN A 73 -2.43 9.81 -8.41
CA ASN A 73 -3.44 8.82 -8.04
C ASN A 73 -4.08 9.10 -6.67
N GLN A 74 -3.28 9.51 -5.68
CA GLN A 74 -3.80 9.90 -4.38
C GLN A 74 -4.73 11.14 -4.47
N LYS A 75 -4.44 12.08 -5.38
CA LYS A 75 -5.33 13.23 -5.66
C LYS A 75 -6.63 12.77 -6.33
N LEU A 76 -6.55 11.93 -7.35
CA LEU A 76 -7.71 11.35 -8.03
C LEU A 76 -8.59 10.57 -7.06
N SER A 77 -7.99 9.80 -6.15
CA SER A 77 -8.73 9.07 -5.12
C SER A 77 -9.53 9.99 -4.21
N LYS A 78 -8.96 11.15 -3.83
CA LYS A 78 -9.67 12.16 -3.03
C LYS A 78 -10.79 12.80 -3.85
N GLN A 79 -10.50 13.21 -5.08
CA GLN A 79 -11.51 13.77 -5.98
C GLN A 79 -12.66 12.79 -6.21
N LEU A 80 -12.38 11.49 -6.32
CA LEU A 80 -13.41 10.46 -6.49
C LEU A 80 -14.28 10.27 -5.23
N SER A 81 -13.71 10.45 -4.04
CA SER A 81 -14.49 10.49 -2.80
C SER A 81 -15.35 11.76 -2.71
N ASP A 82 -14.81 12.91 -3.12
CA ASP A 82 -15.50 14.20 -3.02
C ASP A 82 -16.57 14.40 -4.11
N ALA A 83 -16.34 13.88 -5.32
CA ALA A 83 -17.19 14.05 -6.50
C ALA A 83 -18.42 13.12 -6.54
N THR A 84 -18.82 12.57 -5.39
CA THR A 84 -19.96 11.64 -5.30
C THR A 84 -21.22 12.27 -5.90
N GLY A 85 -21.59 11.87 -7.11
CA GLY A 85 -22.77 12.37 -7.84
C GLY A 85 -22.51 13.20 -9.11
N ASN A 86 -21.25 13.51 -9.49
CA ASN A 86 -20.94 14.20 -10.75
C ASN A 86 -20.38 13.25 -11.84
N VAL A 87 -21.24 12.85 -12.77
CA VAL A 87 -20.92 11.87 -13.84
C VAL A 87 -19.83 12.38 -14.80
N ALA A 88 -19.76 13.70 -15.06
CA ALA A 88 -18.76 14.26 -15.97
C ALA A 88 -17.34 14.22 -15.39
N ASP A 89 -17.19 14.38 -14.09
CA ASP A 89 -15.90 14.28 -13.40
C ASP A 89 -15.47 12.82 -13.28
N ALA A 90 -16.40 11.90 -13.05
CA ALA A 90 -16.15 10.47 -13.00
C ALA A 90 -15.58 9.91 -14.32
N GLY A 91 -16.08 10.38 -15.47
CA GLY A 91 -15.56 10.00 -16.79
C GLY A 91 -14.09 10.41 -16.99
N LYS A 92 -13.74 11.67 -16.66
CA LYS A 92 -12.36 12.15 -16.75
C LYS A 92 -11.42 11.42 -15.81
N ILE A 93 -11.84 11.16 -14.57
CA ILE A 93 -11.06 10.40 -13.60
C ILE A 93 -10.82 8.98 -14.13
N LYS A 94 -11.81 8.34 -14.74
CA LYS A 94 -11.66 7.01 -15.34
C LYS A 94 -10.59 7.00 -16.44
N ASP A 95 -10.64 7.94 -17.38
CA ASP A 95 -9.68 8.02 -18.48
C ASP A 95 -8.25 8.24 -17.95
N GLU A 96 -8.10 9.09 -16.92
CA GLU A 96 -6.83 9.33 -16.25
C GLU A 96 -6.29 8.05 -15.58
N LEU A 97 -7.14 7.32 -14.85
CA LEU A 97 -6.78 6.05 -14.21
C LEU A 97 -6.33 4.98 -15.23
N GLU A 98 -7.00 4.89 -16.38
CA GLU A 98 -6.60 4.00 -17.47
C GLU A 98 -5.27 4.43 -18.12
N GLY A 99 -5.03 5.74 -18.22
CA GLY A 99 -3.74 6.32 -18.61
C GLY A 99 -2.61 5.92 -17.66
N GLN A 100 -2.84 6.06 -16.35
CA GLN A 100 -1.87 5.69 -15.32
C GLN A 100 -1.48 4.21 -15.40
N LEU A 101 -2.40 3.28 -15.71
CA LEU A 101 -2.04 1.86 -15.89
C LEU A 101 -1.03 1.63 -17.01
N LYS A 102 -1.15 2.38 -18.12
CA LYS A 102 -0.20 2.29 -19.24
C LYS A 102 1.16 2.84 -18.85
N GLU A 103 1.19 3.99 -18.17
CA GLU A 103 2.43 4.59 -17.68
C GLU A 103 3.14 3.72 -16.64
N ILE A 104 2.38 3.14 -15.69
CA ILE A 104 2.89 2.18 -14.71
C ILE A 104 3.55 1.00 -15.41
N THR A 105 2.89 0.42 -16.42
CA THR A 105 3.42 -0.72 -17.17
C THR A 105 4.73 -0.33 -17.87
N GLY A 106 4.77 0.85 -18.50
CA GLY A 106 5.98 1.37 -19.15
C GLY A 106 7.14 1.60 -18.19
N LEU A 107 6.87 2.16 -17.00
CA LEU A 107 7.89 2.37 -15.97
C LEU A 107 8.37 1.06 -15.36
N LEU A 108 7.46 0.14 -15.00
CA LEU A 108 7.83 -1.18 -14.49
C LEU A 108 8.69 -1.96 -15.50
N GLY A 109 8.43 -1.83 -16.80
CA GLY A 109 9.28 -2.40 -17.85
C GLY A 109 10.72 -1.86 -17.84
N LYS A 110 10.93 -0.59 -17.48
CA LYS A 110 12.26 0.03 -17.35
C LYS A 110 12.97 -0.30 -16.03
N SER A 111 12.24 -0.79 -15.02
CA SER A 111 12.77 -0.96 -13.66
C SER A 111 14.00 -1.87 -13.57
N ALA A 112 14.06 -2.92 -14.40
CA ALA A 112 15.18 -3.85 -14.42
C ALA A 112 16.47 -3.18 -14.91
N ASP A 113 16.37 -2.38 -15.99
CA ASP A 113 17.52 -1.67 -16.56
C ASP A 113 18.01 -0.57 -15.62
N VAL A 114 17.09 0.19 -15.01
CA VAL A 114 17.47 1.19 -14.00
C VAL A 114 18.08 0.52 -12.78
N MET A 115 17.60 -0.67 -12.38
CA MET A 115 18.20 -1.42 -11.26
C MET A 115 19.60 -1.92 -11.59
N LYS A 116 19.85 -2.35 -12.83
CA LYS A 116 21.20 -2.69 -13.27
C LYS A 116 22.12 -1.47 -13.19
N GLN A 117 21.71 -0.35 -13.77
CA GLN A 117 22.48 0.90 -13.72
C GLN A 117 22.73 1.35 -12.27
N ALA A 118 21.72 1.27 -11.40
CA ALA A 118 21.85 1.63 -10.00
C ALA A 118 22.90 0.77 -9.27
N LYS A 119 22.99 -0.53 -9.59
CA LYS A 119 23.98 -1.44 -8.99
C LYS A 119 25.41 -1.16 -9.45
N GLU A 120 25.59 -0.64 -10.66
CA GLU A 120 26.89 -0.35 -11.27
C GLU A 120 27.49 1.00 -10.84
N ILE A 121 26.74 1.83 -10.10
CA ILE A 121 27.23 3.11 -9.57
C ILE A 121 28.42 2.90 -8.61
N THR A 122 29.44 3.74 -8.78
CA THR A 122 30.62 3.78 -7.91
C THR A 122 30.73 5.18 -7.30
N PRO A 123 31.02 5.32 -5.99
CA PRO A 123 31.29 4.26 -5.00
C PRO A 123 30.04 3.44 -4.63
N ALA A 124 30.26 2.25 -4.05
CA ALA A 124 29.20 1.32 -3.67
C ALA A 124 28.15 1.93 -2.72
N THR A 125 28.53 2.96 -1.94
CA THR A 125 27.61 3.71 -1.08
C THR A 125 26.51 4.42 -1.87
N ASP A 126 26.83 4.93 -3.06
CA ASP A 126 25.87 5.64 -3.90
C ASP A 126 25.01 4.66 -4.70
N SER A 127 25.57 3.52 -5.11
CA SER A 127 24.79 2.36 -5.58
C SER A 127 23.74 1.92 -4.57
N MET A 128 24.10 1.80 -3.29
CA MET A 128 23.15 1.46 -2.23
C MET A 128 22.03 2.51 -2.06
N LYS A 129 22.35 3.81 -2.17
CA LYS A 129 21.34 4.88 -2.11
C LYS A 129 20.41 4.82 -3.32
N ALA A 130 20.96 4.66 -4.52
CA ALA A 130 20.20 4.55 -5.76
C ALA A 130 19.26 3.34 -5.77
N VAL A 131 19.74 2.17 -5.35
CA VAL A 131 18.90 0.96 -5.23
C VAL A 131 17.77 1.16 -4.21
N LYS A 132 18.04 1.83 -3.07
CA LYS A 132 16.99 2.15 -2.08
C LYS A 132 15.94 3.11 -2.64
N ALA A 133 16.38 4.16 -3.34
CA ALA A 133 15.48 5.13 -3.97
C ALA A 133 14.62 4.46 -5.05
N LEU A 134 15.23 3.66 -5.92
CA LEU A 134 14.53 2.88 -6.94
C LEU A 134 13.48 1.97 -6.31
N ASN A 135 13.82 1.21 -5.27
CA ASN A 135 12.87 0.34 -4.59
C ASN A 135 11.69 1.11 -3.99
N ALA A 136 11.92 2.33 -3.48
CA ALA A 136 10.84 3.21 -3.03
C ALA A 136 9.93 3.62 -4.21
N GLY A 137 10.50 4.00 -5.35
CA GLY A 137 9.75 4.28 -6.58
C GLY A 137 8.93 3.08 -7.05
N THR A 138 9.53 1.89 -7.10
CA THR A 138 8.80 0.66 -7.47
C THR A 138 7.68 0.34 -6.49
N LYS A 139 7.88 0.59 -5.19
CA LYS A 139 6.81 0.45 -4.19
C LYS A 139 5.67 1.43 -4.44
N ALA A 140 5.96 2.67 -4.83
CA ALA A 140 4.96 3.67 -5.19
C ALA A 140 4.15 3.26 -6.43
N LEU A 141 4.82 2.75 -7.48
CA LEU A 141 4.14 2.20 -8.67
C LEU A 141 3.24 1.02 -8.31
N ASN A 142 3.73 0.07 -7.52
CA ASN A 142 2.94 -1.10 -7.13
C ASN A 142 1.74 -0.73 -6.25
N ALA A 143 1.87 0.27 -5.37
CA ALA A 143 0.73 0.79 -4.60
C ALA A 143 -0.31 1.41 -5.52
N THR A 144 0.12 2.22 -6.48
CA THR A 144 -0.75 2.86 -7.47
C THR A 144 -1.47 1.82 -8.34
N GLN A 145 -0.72 0.84 -8.85
CA GLN A 145 -1.26 -0.24 -9.69
C GLN A 145 -2.36 -1.04 -8.97
N LYS A 146 -2.22 -1.23 -7.66
CA LYS A 146 -3.21 -1.94 -6.83
C LYS A 146 -4.43 -1.09 -6.51
N ALA A 147 -4.28 0.23 -6.41
CA ALA A 147 -5.38 1.14 -6.08
C ALA A 147 -6.32 1.37 -7.26
N ILE A 148 -5.79 1.46 -8.48
CA ILE A 148 -6.56 1.81 -9.69
C ILE A 148 -7.79 0.91 -9.91
N PRO A 149 -7.72 -0.44 -9.84
CA PRO A 149 -8.89 -1.30 -10.03
C PRO A 149 -10.04 -0.97 -9.08
N THR A 150 -9.75 -0.76 -7.80
CA THR A 150 -10.77 -0.40 -6.79
C THR A 150 -11.36 0.98 -7.05
N GLN A 151 -10.56 1.93 -7.53
CA GLN A 151 -11.04 3.26 -7.92
C GLN A 151 -11.96 3.18 -9.15
N LEU A 152 -11.61 2.38 -10.15
CA LEU A 152 -12.44 2.13 -11.33
C LEU A 152 -13.77 1.44 -10.97
N GLU A 153 -13.75 0.49 -10.03
CA GLU A 153 -14.98 -0.13 -9.51
C GLU A 153 -15.87 0.89 -8.80
N SER A 154 -15.26 1.76 -7.97
CA SER A 154 -16.00 2.82 -7.27
C SER A 154 -16.70 3.77 -8.24
N ILE A 155 -16.05 4.12 -9.36
CA ILE A 155 -16.68 4.92 -10.44
C ILE A 155 -17.89 4.20 -11.04
N LYS A 156 -17.78 2.90 -11.33
CA LYS A 156 -18.90 2.11 -11.87
C LYS A 156 -20.09 2.09 -10.93
N THR A 157 -19.86 1.92 -9.62
CA THR A 157 -20.92 1.92 -8.61
C THR A 157 -21.56 3.29 -8.45
N GLN A 158 -20.79 4.39 -8.57
CA GLN A 158 -21.34 5.75 -8.53
C GLN A 158 -22.17 6.08 -9.78
N ALA A 159 -21.74 5.63 -10.97
CA ALA A 159 -22.46 5.88 -12.24
C ALA A 159 -23.75 5.05 -12.40
N GLY A 160 -23.91 3.97 -11.63
CA GLY A 160 -25.11 3.13 -11.64
C GLY A 160 -26.20 3.56 -10.64
N LYS A 161 -25.97 4.63 -9.88
CA LYS A 161 -26.97 5.25 -8.99
C LYS A 161 -27.62 6.43 -9.69
#